data_AF-A0A6B1HR36-F1
#
_entry.id   AF-A0A6B1HR36-F1
#
_cell.length_a   1.000
_cell.length_b   1.000
_cell.length_c   1.000
_cell.angle_alpha   90.00
_cell.angle_beta   90.00
_cell.angle_gamma   90.00
#
_symmetry.space_group_name_H-M   'P 1'
#
loop_
_entity.id
_entity.type
_entity.pdbx_description
1 polymer ?
#
loop_
_entity_poly.entity_id
_entity_poly.type
_entity_poly.pdbx_seq_one_letter_code
_entity_poly.pdbx_strand_id
1 'polypeptide(L)'
;MKPLPHALAATPSLDRWIRLTGDGDVIAFTGKVEIGQGILTALGTIVAEELDVARRRVQVVSAHTGHTPNEGVTAGSMSIETSGAAIRQASAWARRLLLERAAVRLALAADNLTVADGEIRGEGVNEPLTYWDLADQPFRFEICDRTPEKAPSTYRLVGRVGQRRTDILAKATGPAFVHDSDAELHARVVRPPSLRHRLTQLDLDVAAPGRLVVDGSFVAVAHPIEFEAVRLARRVAGHARWHRIGPAPRGFD
;
A
#
# COMPACT_ATOMS: atom_id res chain seq x y z
N MET A 1 19.34 -17.83 -11.71
CA MET A 1 18.28 -16.84 -11.97
C MET A 1 18.03 -16.02 -10.71
N LYS A 2 17.74 -14.73 -10.82
CA LYS A 2 17.40 -13.89 -9.66
C LYS A 2 16.03 -14.35 -9.12
N PRO A 3 15.85 -14.55 -7.79
CA PRO A 3 14.55 -14.95 -7.25
C PRO A 3 13.50 -13.86 -7.46
N LEU A 4 12.21 -14.22 -7.40
CA LEU A 4 11.13 -13.25 -7.35
C LEU A 4 11.31 -12.29 -6.15
N PRO A 5 10.93 -11.00 -6.28
CA PRO A 5 10.90 -10.10 -5.14
C PRO A 5 10.04 -10.68 -4.01
N HIS A 6 10.51 -10.64 -2.77
CA HIS A 6 9.86 -11.31 -1.64
C HIS A 6 8.38 -10.91 -1.47
N ALA A 7 8.06 -9.62 -1.59
CA ALA A 7 6.67 -9.15 -1.49
C ALA A 7 5.77 -9.72 -2.59
N LEU A 8 6.29 -9.84 -3.83
CA LEU A 8 5.57 -10.45 -4.94
C LEU A 8 5.40 -11.96 -4.75
N ALA A 9 6.44 -12.66 -4.29
CA ALA A 9 6.35 -14.09 -3.97
C ALA A 9 5.32 -14.38 -2.86
N ALA A 10 5.16 -13.47 -1.89
CA ALA A 10 4.17 -13.58 -0.81
C ALA A 10 2.74 -13.22 -1.26
N THR A 11 2.57 -12.49 -2.37
CA THR A 11 1.26 -12.16 -2.96
C THR A 11 1.36 -12.31 -4.49
N PRO A 12 1.36 -13.55 -5.00
CA PRO A 12 1.69 -13.82 -6.41
C PRO A 12 0.61 -13.39 -7.41
N SER A 13 -0.63 -13.22 -6.98
CA SER A 13 -1.75 -12.79 -7.83
C SER A 13 -1.52 -11.40 -8.42
N LEU A 14 -1.41 -11.29 -9.74
CA LEU A 14 -1.17 -10.02 -10.43
C LEU A 14 -2.29 -8.98 -10.17
N ASP A 15 -3.54 -9.43 -10.04
CA ASP A 15 -4.68 -8.56 -9.76
C ASP A 15 -4.59 -7.88 -8.38
N ARG A 16 -3.70 -8.34 -7.50
CA ARG A 16 -3.39 -7.68 -6.21
C ARG A 16 -2.41 -6.53 -6.35
N TRP A 17 -1.76 -6.37 -7.49
CA TRP A 17 -0.73 -5.35 -7.73
C TRP A 17 -1.17 -4.33 -8.78
N ILE A 18 -1.80 -4.77 -9.86
CA ILE A 18 -2.15 -3.95 -11.02
C ILE A 18 -3.56 -4.26 -11.49
N ARG A 19 -4.35 -3.21 -11.73
CA ARG A 19 -5.66 -3.29 -12.38
C ARG A 19 -5.76 -2.19 -13.43
N LEU A 20 -6.34 -2.52 -14.59
CA LEU A 20 -6.71 -1.55 -15.60
C LEU A 20 -8.18 -1.15 -15.43
N THR A 21 -8.53 0.06 -15.84
CA THR A 21 -9.92 0.50 -15.98
C THR A 21 -10.24 0.71 -17.46
N GLY A 22 -11.51 0.55 -17.85
CA GLY A 22 -11.96 0.86 -19.21
C GLY A 22 -11.85 2.36 -19.55
N ASP A 23 -11.78 3.23 -18.54
CA ASP A 23 -11.74 4.68 -18.70
C ASP A 23 -10.33 5.24 -19.03
N GLY A 24 -9.32 4.38 -19.12
CA GLY A 24 -7.98 4.82 -19.48
C GLY A 24 -6.97 4.89 -18.34
N ASP A 25 -7.26 4.30 -17.18
CA ASP A 25 -6.42 4.39 -15.98
C ASP A 25 -5.85 3.04 -15.53
N VAL A 26 -4.72 3.12 -14.86
CA VAL A 26 -4.07 2.02 -14.15
C VAL A 26 -4.16 2.29 -12.65
N ILE A 27 -4.65 1.30 -11.92
CA ILE A 27 -4.70 1.30 -10.47
C ILE A 27 -3.64 0.32 -9.98
N ALA A 28 -2.60 0.88 -9.38
CA ALA A 28 -1.50 0.17 -8.76
C ALA A 28 -1.75 0.06 -7.25
N PHE A 29 -1.45 -1.10 -6.67
CA PHE A 29 -1.70 -1.38 -5.26
C PHE A 29 -0.38 -1.62 -4.53
N THR A 30 -0.27 -1.08 -3.33
CA THR A 30 0.86 -1.30 -2.43
C THR A 30 0.37 -1.40 -0.99
N GLY A 31 0.96 -2.32 -0.22
CA GLY A 31 0.83 -2.37 1.23
C GLY A 31 1.67 -1.33 1.95
N LYS A 32 2.58 -0.63 1.26
CA LYS A 32 3.41 0.42 1.86
C LYS A 32 2.58 1.69 2.09
N VAL A 33 2.77 2.28 3.26
CA VAL A 33 2.16 3.55 3.67
C VAL A 33 3.04 4.72 3.28
N GLU A 34 2.42 5.78 2.79
CA GLU A 34 3.01 7.09 2.57
C GLU A 34 2.94 7.93 3.85
N ILE A 35 4.11 8.36 4.34
CA ILE A 35 4.25 9.14 5.58
C ILE A 35 5.12 10.39 5.39
N GLY A 36 5.37 10.80 4.14
CA GLY A 36 6.16 11.99 3.80
C GLY A 36 7.24 11.74 2.76
N GLN A 37 7.66 10.49 2.59
CA GLN A 37 8.80 10.10 1.74
C GLN A 37 8.53 10.18 0.23
N GLY A 38 7.27 10.20 -0.20
CA GLY A 38 6.90 10.24 -1.63
C GLY A 38 6.93 8.88 -2.34
N ILE A 39 6.70 7.79 -1.59
CA ILE A 39 6.69 6.42 -2.11
C ILE A 39 5.60 6.24 -3.17
N LEU A 40 4.43 6.85 -3.03
CA LEU A 40 3.33 6.67 -4.02
C LEU A 40 3.65 7.35 -5.34
N THR A 41 4.36 8.48 -5.30
CA THR A 41 4.89 9.10 -6.51
C THR A 41 5.88 8.15 -7.17
N ALA A 42 6.85 7.64 -6.43
CA ALA A 42 7.90 6.76 -6.95
C ALA A 42 7.34 5.44 -7.53
N LEU A 43 6.47 4.76 -6.80
CA LEU A 43 5.84 3.51 -7.27
C LEU A 43 4.96 3.76 -8.50
N GLY A 44 4.17 4.83 -8.50
CA GLY A 44 3.36 5.19 -9.67
C GLY A 44 4.21 5.51 -10.90
N THR A 45 5.40 6.09 -10.72
CA THR A 45 6.35 6.33 -11.81
C THR A 45 6.98 5.03 -12.32
N ILE A 46 7.30 4.08 -11.45
CA ILE A 46 7.79 2.75 -11.84
C ILE A 46 6.73 2.03 -12.68
N VAL A 47 5.46 2.05 -12.24
CA VAL A 47 4.35 1.43 -12.96
C VAL A 47 4.13 2.09 -14.32
N ALA A 48 4.11 3.44 -14.36
CA ALA A 48 3.94 4.18 -15.61
C ALA A 48 5.07 3.87 -16.60
N GLU A 49 6.31 3.81 -16.12
CA GLU A 49 7.48 3.47 -16.92
C GLU A 49 7.37 2.04 -17.48
N GLU A 50 7.11 1.05 -16.63
CA GLU A 50 6.99 -0.33 -17.09
C GLU A 50 5.78 -0.54 -18.00
N LEU A 51 4.66 0.14 -17.80
CA LEU A 51 3.50 -0.05 -18.67
C LEU A 51 3.52 0.81 -19.95
N ASP A 52 4.49 1.70 -20.11
CA ASP A 52 4.53 2.68 -21.21
C ASP A 52 3.26 3.56 -21.28
N VAL A 53 2.76 3.96 -20.11
CA VAL A 53 1.62 4.87 -19.96
C VAL A 53 2.05 6.22 -19.38
N ALA A 54 1.30 7.28 -19.65
CA ALA A 54 1.54 8.55 -19.01
C ALA A 54 1.34 8.44 -17.48
N ARG A 55 2.22 9.08 -16.70
CA ARG A 55 2.16 9.07 -15.23
C ARG A 55 0.78 9.48 -14.69
N ARG A 56 0.08 10.40 -15.36
CA ARG A 56 -1.27 10.87 -14.96
C ARG A 56 -2.33 9.76 -14.93
N ARG A 57 -2.14 8.68 -15.71
CA ARG A 57 -3.05 7.53 -15.77
C ARG A 57 -2.87 6.57 -14.60
N VAL A 58 -1.80 6.73 -13.81
CA VAL A 58 -1.48 5.80 -12.72
C VAL A 58 -1.93 6.36 -11.39
N GLN A 59 -2.90 5.68 -10.78
CA GLN A 59 -3.29 5.90 -9.40
C GLN A 59 -2.66 4.82 -8.52
N VAL A 60 -2.20 5.20 -7.33
CA VAL A 60 -1.60 4.26 -6.38
C VAL A 60 -2.46 4.19 -5.12
N VAL A 61 -3.06 3.03 -4.87
CA VAL A 61 -3.82 2.73 -3.67
C VAL A 61 -2.88 2.13 -2.62
N SER A 62 -2.83 2.77 -1.46
CA SER A 62 -1.91 2.45 -0.37
C SER A 62 -2.65 1.82 0.80
N ALA A 63 -2.10 0.73 1.34
CA ALA A 63 -2.42 0.13 2.64
C ALA A 63 -3.93 -0.03 2.94
N HIS A 64 -4.68 -0.52 1.95
CA HIS A 64 -6.10 -0.82 2.10
C HIS A 64 -6.27 -2.32 2.40
N THR A 65 -6.42 -2.65 3.69
CA THR A 65 -6.57 -4.04 4.15
C THR A 65 -7.68 -4.78 3.40
N GLY A 66 -7.39 -6.00 2.95
CA GLY A 66 -8.29 -6.81 2.12
C GLY A 66 -8.16 -6.58 0.61
N HIS A 67 -7.62 -5.42 0.20
CA HIS A 67 -7.49 -5.04 -1.21
C HIS A 67 -6.03 -4.92 -1.69
N THR A 68 -5.11 -4.42 -0.87
CA THR A 68 -3.67 -4.30 -1.21
C THR A 68 -2.86 -5.51 -0.74
N PRO A 69 -1.68 -5.78 -1.34
CA PRO A 69 -0.76 -6.80 -0.85
C PRO A 69 -0.32 -6.53 0.59
N ASN A 70 -0.08 -7.58 1.38
CA ASN A 70 0.50 -7.42 2.71
C ASN A 70 2.02 -7.29 2.61
N GLU A 71 2.51 -6.06 2.55
CA GLU A 71 3.94 -5.75 2.45
C GLU A 71 4.60 -5.44 3.81
N GLY A 72 3.91 -5.72 4.91
CA GLY A 72 4.34 -5.40 6.26
C GLY A 72 4.48 -3.89 6.49
N VAL A 73 5.46 -3.50 7.31
CA VAL A 73 5.64 -2.09 7.73
C VAL A 73 6.39 -1.25 6.68
N THR A 74 6.13 0.06 6.69
CA THR A 74 7.01 1.08 6.10
C THR A 74 8.09 1.43 7.12
N ALA A 75 9.26 0.79 7.03
CA ALA A 75 10.41 1.05 7.90
C ALA A 75 11.73 0.66 7.21
N GLY A 76 12.86 1.09 7.80
CA GLY A 76 14.20 0.66 7.39
C GLY A 76 14.62 1.07 5.98
N SER A 77 13.98 2.09 5.39
CA SER A 77 14.20 2.52 4.00
C SER A 77 14.01 1.42 2.95
N MET A 78 13.29 0.35 3.29
CA MET A 78 13.12 -0.82 2.41
C MET A 78 11.99 -0.69 1.39
N SER A 79 11.19 0.39 1.42
CA SER A 79 9.96 0.46 0.60
C SER A 79 10.22 0.38 -0.90
N ILE A 80 11.23 1.08 -1.42
CA ILE A 80 11.61 0.99 -2.84
C ILE A 80 12.24 -0.36 -3.16
N GLU A 81 13.11 -0.85 -2.29
CA GLU A 81 13.78 -2.14 -2.47
C GLU A 81 12.78 -3.31 -2.55
N THR A 82 11.76 -3.29 -1.70
CA THR A 82 10.76 -4.36 -1.59
C THR A 82 9.60 -4.14 -2.55
N SER A 83 8.81 -3.09 -2.32
CA SER A 83 7.61 -2.78 -3.10
C SER A 83 7.94 -2.33 -4.51
N GLY A 84 8.98 -1.50 -4.67
CA GLY A 84 9.43 -1.05 -5.99
C GLY A 84 9.87 -2.21 -6.87
N ALA A 85 10.61 -3.18 -6.33
CA ALA A 85 10.99 -4.38 -7.08
C ALA A 85 9.78 -5.27 -7.42
N ALA A 86 8.85 -5.45 -6.47
CA ALA A 86 7.65 -6.26 -6.67
C ALA A 86 6.72 -5.64 -7.74
N ILE A 87 6.40 -4.36 -7.60
CA ILE A 87 5.47 -3.67 -8.50
C ILE A 87 6.06 -3.52 -9.91
N ARG A 88 7.39 -3.40 -10.03
CA ARG A 88 8.08 -3.39 -11.33
C ARG A 88 7.91 -4.73 -12.06
N GLN A 89 8.13 -5.85 -11.37
CA GLN A 89 7.89 -7.18 -11.94
C GLN A 89 6.42 -7.43 -12.27
N ALA A 90 5.50 -7.04 -11.37
CA ALA A 90 4.07 -7.15 -11.63
C ALA A 90 3.65 -6.32 -12.87
N SER A 91 4.18 -5.10 -13.01
CA SER A 91 3.92 -4.25 -14.18
C SER A 91 4.51 -4.83 -15.46
N ALA A 92 5.71 -5.42 -15.41
CA ALA A 92 6.31 -6.09 -16.56
C ALA A 92 5.47 -7.31 -17.00
N TRP A 93 4.92 -8.08 -16.05
CA TRP A 93 3.99 -9.16 -16.34
C TRP A 93 2.67 -8.66 -16.93
N ALA A 94 2.09 -7.60 -16.36
CA ALA A 94 0.90 -6.96 -16.92
C ALA A 94 1.14 -6.52 -18.38
N ARG A 95 2.25 -5.83 -18.67
CA ARG A 95 2.63 -5.44 -20.05
C ARG A 95 2.70 -6.67 -20.97
N ARG A 96 3.40 -7.72 -20.54
CA ARG A 96 3.54 -8.95 -21.32
C ARG A 96 2.18 -9.58 -21.65
N LEU A 97 1.32 -9.77 -20.65
CA LEU A 97 0.01 -10.38 -20.84
C LEU A 97 -0.90 -9.54 -21.73
N LEU A 98 -0.82 -8.20 -21.63
CA LEU A 98 -1.56 -7.29 -22.51
C LEU A 98 -1.09 -7.40 -23.96
N LEU A 99 0.23 -7.47 -24.19
CA LEU A 99 0.78 -7.65 -25.52
C LEU A 99 0.47 -9.04 -26.09
N GLU A 100 0.44 -10.08 -25.27
CA GLU A 100 0.00 -11.42 -25.68
C GLU A 100 -1.48 -11.43 -26.08
N ARG A 101 -2.36 -10.77 -25.31
CA ARG A 101 -3.79 -10.60 -25.66
C ARG A 101 -3.95 -9.81 -26.97
N ALA A 102 -3.18 -8.74 -27.13
CA ALA A 102 -3.20 -7.91 -28.34
C ALA A 102 -2.69 -8.68 -29.56
N ALA A 103 -1.61 -9.44 -29.41
CA ALA A 103 -1.04 -10.30 -30.45
C ALA A 103 -2.07 -11.28 -31.01
N VAL A 104 -2.87 -11.91 -30.14
CA VAL A 104 -3.97 -12.80 -30.55
C VAL A 104 -5.03 -12.03 -31.35
N ARG A 105 -5.45 -10.84 -30.89
CA ARG A 105 -6.48 -10.03 -31.56
C ARG A 105 -6.04 -9.50 -32.92
N LEU A 106 -4.75 -9.18 -33.05
CA LEU A 106 -4.16 -8.60 -34.25
C LEU A 106 -3.55 -9.64 -35.20
N ALA A 107 -3.51 -10.92 -34.80
CA ALA A 107 -2.80 -11.99 -35.51
C ALA A 107 -1.33 -11.65 -35.82
N LEU A 108 -0.66 -10.98 -34.86
CA LEU A 108 0.76 -10.59 -34.94
C LEU A 108 1.56 -11.26 -33.83
N ALA A 109 2.89 -11.32 -33.97
CA ALA A 109 3.76 -11.70 -32.86
C ALA A 109 3.83 -10.58 -31.82
N ALA A 110 3.78 -10.92 -30.53
CA ALA A 110 3.85 -9.93 -29.44
C ALA A 110 5.14 -9.09 -29.49
N ASP A 111 6.25 -9.67 -29.96
CA ASP A 111 7.54 -8.97 -30.11
C ASP A 111 7.53 -7.90 -31.21
N ASN A 112 6.54 -7.94 -32.12
CA ASN A 112 6.35 -6.92 -33.16
C ASN A 112 5.42 -5.78 -32.70
N LEU A 113 4.94 -5.83 -31.45
CA LEU A 113 4.07 -4.82 -30.88
C LEU A 113 4.85 -3.86 -29.97
N THR A 114 4.50 -2.59 -30.06
CA THR A 114 5.04 -1.50 -29.22
C THR A 114 3.91 -0.78 -28.53
N VAL A 115 4.21 -0.10 -27.42
CA VAL A 115 3.21 0.64 -26.64
C VAL A 115 3.61 2.10 -26.50
N ALA A 116 2.63 2.99 -26.67
CA ALA A 116 2.77 4.41 -26.42
C ALA A 116 1.51 4.97 -25.75
N ASP A 117 1.61 5.41 -24.50
CA ASP A 117 0.48 5.87 -23.68
C ASP A 117 -0.69 4.86 -23.60
N GLY A 118 -0.37 3.56 -23.58
CA GLY A 118 -1.34 2.46 -23.59
C GLY A 118 -1.93 2.13 -24.97
N GLU A 119 -1.59 2.88 -26.02
CA GLU A 119 -1.90 2.55 -27.40
C GLU A 119 -0.91 1.48 -27.90
N ILE A 120 -1.45 0.39 -28.46
CA ILE A 120 -0.67 -0.74 -28.98
C ILE A 120 -0.51 -0.55 -30.49
N ARG A 121 0.74 -0.54 -30.94
CA ARG A 121 1.13 -0.32 -32.34
C ARG A 121 1.92 -1.49 -32.87
N GLY A 122 1.69 -1.84 -34.13
CA GLY A 122 2.47 -2.85 -34.85
C GLY A 122 2.43 -2.58 -36.35
N GLU A 123 3.34 -3.18 -37.09
CA GLU A 123 3.30 -3.12 -38.56
C GLU A 123 2.01 -3.78 -39.07
N GLY A 124 1.29 -3.10 -39.96
CA GLY A 124 0.02 -3.58 -40.51
C GLY A 124 -1.20 -3.41 -39.59
N VAL A 125 -1.03 -2.86 -38.38
CA VAL A 125 -2.15 -2.54 -37.49
C VAL A 125 -2.83 -1.26 -37.98
N ASN A 126 -4.00 -1.41 -38.61
CA ASN A 126 -4.81 -0.30 -39.11
C ASN A 126 -5.95 0.09 -38.14
N GLU A 127 -6.30 -0.79 -37.21
CA GLU A 127 -7.31 -0.53 -36.19
C GLU A 127 -6.66 -0.16 -34.86
N PRO A 128 -7.11 0.91 -34.19
CA PRO A 128 -6.57 1.30 -32.89
C PRO A 128 -6.94 0.25 -31.84
N LEU A 129 -5.93 -0.33 -31.19
CA LEU A 129 -6.09 -1.21 -30.04
C LEU A 129 -5.31 -0.62 -28.87
N THR A 130 -5.93 -0.56 -27.69
CA THR A 130 -5.33 -0.01 -26.48
C THR A 130 -5.40 -1.02 -25.34
N TYR A 131 -4.66 -0.76 -24.26
CA TYR A 131 -4.81 -1.50 -23.01
C TYR A 131 -6.25 -1.46 -22.45
N TRP A 132 -6.98 -0.38 -22.69
CA TRP A 132 -8.30 -0.14 -22.14
C TRP A 132 -9.35 -1.02 -22.82
N ASP A 133 -9.14 -1.33 -24.09
CA ASP A 133 -9.92 -2.32 -24.84
C ASP A 133 -9.71 -3.76 -24.35
N LEU A 134 -8.69 -3.97 -23.51
CA LEU A 134 -8.32 -5.26 -22.90
C LEU A 134 -8.56 -5.28 -21.38
N ALA A 135 -9.17 -4.23 -20.83
CA ALA A 135 -9.34 -4.01 -19.38
C ALA A 135 -10.63 -4.62 -18.80
N ASP A 136 -11.51 -5.15 -19.65
CA ASP A 136 -12.77 -5.80 -19.29
C ASP A 136 -12.57 -7.06 -18.43
N GLN A 137 -11.38 -7.66 -18.50
CA GLN A 137 -11.06 -8.91 -17.82
C GLN A 137 -9.90 -8.75 -16.83
N PRO A 138 -10.06 -9.20 -15.57
CA PRO A 138 -8.94 -9.32 -14.65
C PRO A 138 -7.85 -10.21 -15.26
N PHE A 139 -6.62 -10.05 -14.78
CA PHE A 139 -5.51 -10.87 -15.27
C PHE A 139 -5.70 -12.34 -14.92
N ARG A 140 -6.22 -12.64 -13.71
CA ARG A 140 -6.37 -14.00 -13.15
C ARG A 140 -5.09 -14.82 -13.32
N PHE A 141 -3.97 -14.16 -13.05
CA PHE A 141 -2.63 -14.70 -13.29
C PHE A 141 -1.82 -14.70 -12.00
N GLU A 142 -1.21 -15.84 -11.70
CA GLU A 142 -0.30 -16.03 -10.57
C GLU A 142 1.15 -15.94 -11.06
N ILE A 143 1.91 -15.00 -10.50
CA ILE A 143 3.31 -14.77 -10.88
C ILE A 143 4.21 -15.76 -10.14
N CYS A 144 4.60 -16.83 -10.83
CA CYS A 144 5.51 -17.85 -10.31
C CYS A 144 6.98 -17.60 -10.65
N ASP A 145 7.25 -16.82 -11.70
CA ASP A 145 8.61 -16.55 -12.20
C ASP A 145 8.78 -15.08 -12.63
N ARG A 146 10.02 -14.68 -12.88
CA ARG A 146 10.33 -13.32 -13.38
C ARG A 146 10.09 -13.23 -14.88
N THR A 147 9.64 -12.06 -15.32
CA THR A 147 9.63 -11.67 -16.73
C THR A 147 10.63 -10.54 -16.99
N PRO A 148 11.12 -10.33 -18.23
CA PRO A 148 12.00 -9.21 -18.54
C PRO A 148 11.36 -7.85 -18.20
N GLU A 149 12.02 -7.09 -17.33
CA GLU A 149 11.71 -5.69 -17.03
C GLU A 149 12.25 -4.78 -18.14
N LYS A 150 11.73 -3.55 -18.26
CA LYS A 150 12.34 -2.57 -19.17
C LYS A 150 13.80 -2.30 -18.78
N ALA A 151 14.65 -2.19 -19.79
CA ALA A 151 16.04 -1.81 -19.59
C ALA A 151 16.13 -0.35 -19.13
N PRO A 152 16.96 0.01 -18.13
CA PRO A 152 17.10 1.39 -17.67
C PRO A 152 17.47 2.39 -18.76
N SER A 153 18.17 1.94 -19.82
CA SER A 153 18.51 2.77 -20.98
C SER A 153 17.30 3.25 -21.78
N THR A 154 16.15 2.58 -21.68
CA THR A 154 14.90 2.95 -22.39
C THR A 154 13.97 3.81 -21.54
N TYR A 155 14.37 4.14 -20.31
CA TYR A 155 13.51 4.88 -19.38
C TYR A 155 13.23 6.31 -19.82
N ARG A 156 11.95 6.68 -19.75
CA ARG A 156 11.43 8.00 -20.14
C ARG A 156 10.94 8.82 -18.94
N LEU A 157 10.64 8.18 -17.81
CA LEU A 157 10.10 8.77 -16.60
C LEU A 157 11.05 8.56 -15.40
N VAL A 158 11.51 7.33 -15.16
CA VAL A 158 12.38 7.00 -14.02
C VAL A 158 13.75 7.63 -14.21
N GLY A 159 14.26 8.32 -13.18
CA GLY A 159 15.56 9.00 -13.21
C GLY A 159 15.59 10.28 -14.05
N ARG A 160 14.44 10.76 -14.55
CA ARG A 160 14.34 12.01 -15.31
C ARG A 160 13.93 13.18 -14.41
N VAL A 161 14.54 14.33 -14.66
CA VAL A 161 14.16 15.60 -14.03
C VAL A 161 12.76 16.01 -14.50
N GLY A 162 11.95 16.58 -13.62
CA GLY A 162 10.60 17.06 -13.94
C GLY A 162 9.46 16.18 -13.44
N GLN A 163 9.75 14.99 -12.89
CA GLN A 163 8.75 14.22 -12.14
C GLN A 163 8.44 14.94 -10.83
N ARG A 164 7.30 15.64 -10.79
CA ARG A 164 6.84 16.33 -9.57
C ARG A 164 6.10 15.34 -8.68
N ARG A 165 6.37 15.45 -7.38
CA ARG A 165 5.54 14.80 -6.36
C ARG A 165 4.14 15.40 -6.39
N THR A 166 3.15 14.55 -6.61
CA THR A 166 1.74 14.97 -6.69
C THR A 166 1.15 15.28 -5.31
N ASP A 167 1.77 14.77 -4.26
CA ASP A 167 1.29 14.85 -2.88
C ASP A 167 1.85 16.04 -2.09
N ILE A 168 2.90 16.72 -2.57
CA ILE A 168 3.56 17.81 -1.82
C ILE A 168 2.59 18.96 -1.53
N LEU A 169 1.81 19.40 -2.52
CA LEU A 169 0.92 20.56 -2.32
C LEU A 169 -0.10 20.26 -1.23
N ALA A 170 -0.82 19.14 -1.36
CA ALA A 170 -1.77 18.68 -0.35
C ALA A 170 -1.12 18.54 1.03
N LYS A 171 0.14 18.08 1.09
CA LYS A 171 0.93 17.98 2.33
C LYS A 171 1.35 19.30 2.94
N ALA A 172 1.59 20.31 2.13
CA ALA A 172 1.98 21.61 2.60
C ALA A 172 0.77 22.46 3.04
N THR A 173 -0.42 22.20 2.50
CA THR A 173 -1.58 23.09 2.64
C THR A 173 -2.82 22.48 3.29
N GLY A 174 -2.80 21.20 3.69
CA GLY A 174 -3.96 20.53 4.30
C GLY A 174 -3.57 19.42 5.29
N PRO A 175 -4.56 18.77 5.95
CA PRO A 175 -4.32 17.65 6.85
C PRO A 175 -3.87 16.45 6.02
N ALA A 176 -2.58 16.14 6.08
CA ALA A 176 -1.94 15.26 5.09
C ALA A 176 -1.05 14.19 5.70
N PHE A 177 -1.00 14.15 7.02
CA PHE A 177 -0.40 13.07 7.76
C PHE A 177 -1.49 12.22 8.38
N VAL A 178 -1.19 10.95 8.64
CA VAL A 178 -2.12 10.03 9.31
C VAL A 178 -2.56 10.53 10.70
N HIS A 179 -1.84 11.52 11.24
CA HIS A 179 -2.12 12.20 12.50
C HIS A 179 -3.13 13.34 12.36
N ASP A 180 -3.38 13.83 11.15
CA ASP A 180 -4.28 14.95 10.86
C ASP A 180 -5.68 14.48 10.41
N SER A 181 -5.99 13.19 10.58
CA SER A 181 -7.35 12.71 10.33
C SER A 181 -8.33 13.38 11.28
N ASP A 182 -9.54 13.68 10.81
CA ASP A 182 -10.71 14.04 11.63
C ASP A 182 -11.18 12.86 12.50
N ALA A 183 -10.25 12.19 13.19
CA ALA A 183 -10.57 11.12 14.11
C ALA A 183 -11.52 11.69 15.16
N GLU A 184 -12.77 11.22 15.16
CA GLU A 184 -13.82 11.71 16.06
C GLU A 184 -13.40 11.62 17.54
N LEU A 185 -12.43 10.75 17.88
CA LEU A 185 -11.90 10.55 19.22
C LEU A 185 -10.39 10.26 19.24
N HIS A 186 -9.68 10.88 20.19
CA HIS A 186 -8.31 10.51 20.56
C HIS A 186 -8.32 9.35 21.57
N ALA A 187 -7.62 8.26 21.29
CA ALA A 187 -7.56 7.09 22.16
C ALA A 187 -6.22 6.95 22.92
N ARG A 188 -6.27 6.32 24.10
CA ARG A 188 -5.11 5.95 24.92
C ARG A 188 -5.31 4.56 25.53
N VAL A 189 -4.33 3.68 25.34
CA VAL A 189 -4.31 2.37 25.99
C VAL A 189 -3.78 2.52 27.41
N VAL A 190 -4.53 1.98 28.39
CA VAL A 190 -4.08 1.86 29.77
C VAL A 190 -3.33 0.54 29.90
N ARG A 191 -2.00 0.62 29.90
CA ARG A 191 -1.15 -0.57 29.91
C ARG A 191 -1.06 -1.20 31.30
N PRO A 192 -1.04 -2.54 31.39
CA PRO A 192 -0.66 -3.22 32.63
C PRO A 192 0.79 -2.92 33.03
N PRO A 193 1.19 -3.16 34.29
CA PRO A 193 2.58 -3.02 34.73
C PRO A 193 3.57 -3.88 33.93
N SER A 194 3.13 -5.03 33.40
CA SER A 194 3.90 -5.85 32.46
C SER A 194 2.99 -6.79 31.67
N LEU A 195 3.54 -7.45 30.62
CA LEU A 195 2.84 -8.48 29.85
C LEU A 195 2.37 -9.69 30.68
N ARG A 196 2.90 -9.84 31.91
CA ARG A 196 2.55 -10.91 32.85
C ARG A 196 1.47 -10.49 33.84
N HIS A 197 0.66 -9.49 33.51
CA HIS A 197 -0.48 -9.10 34.35
C HIS A 197 -1.80 -9.26 33.60
N ARG A 198 -2.84 -9.67 34.32
CA ARG A 198 -4.23 -9.65 33.86
C ARG A 198 -5.03 -8.66 34.69
N LEU A 199 -5.97 -7.97 34.05
CA LEU A 199 -6.91 -7.10 34.73
C LEU A 199 -7.81 -7.97 35.60
N THR A 200 -7.93 -7.62 36.88
CA THR A 200 -8.86 -8.30 37.80
C THR A 200 -10.03 -7.43 38.17
N GLN A 201 -9.84 -6.13 38.26
CA GLN A 201 -10.88 -5.19 38.68
C GLN A 201 -10.62 -3.82 38.06
N LEU A 202 -11.71 -3.16 37.64
CA LEU A 202 -11.71 -1.77 37.20
C LEU A 202 -13.09 -1.19 37.47
N ASP A 203 -13.24 -0.59 38.65
CA ASP A 203 -14.50 0.01 39.07
C ASP A 203 -14.40 1.52 38.88
N LEU A 204 -14.69 1.96 37.66
CA LEU A 204 -14.70 3.37 37.31
C LEU A 204 -15.65 3.62 36.14
N ASP A 205 -16.68 4.42 36.38
CA ASP A 205 -17.52 4.93 35.32
C ASP A 205 -16.87 6.12 34.62
N VAL A 206 -16.96 6.12 33.29
CA VAL A 206 -16.49 7.20 32.43
C VAL A 206 -17.69 7.88 31.80
N ALA A 207 -17.90 9.15 32.16
CA ALA A 207 -18.98 9.96 31.62
C ALA A 207 -18.68 10.43 30.18
N ALA A 208 -19.75 10.64 29.40
CA ALA A 208 -19.67 11.28 28.10
C ALA A 208 -19.04 12.69 28.21
N PRO A 209 -18.24 13.13 27.22
CA PRO A 209 -17.99 12.48 25.94
C PRO A 209 -16.84 11.45 25.97
N GLY A 210 -16.30 11.12 27.15
CA GLY A 210 -15.32 10.06 27.32
C GLY A 210 -15.90 8.66 27.09
N ARG A 211 -15.06 7.74 26.64
CA ARG A 211 -15.41 6.33 26.46
C ARG A 211 -14.36 5.45 27.12
N LEU A 212 -14.81 4.37 27.77
CA LEU A 212 -13.97 3.31 28.33
C LEU A 212 -14.25 2.01 27.55
N VAL A 213 -13.20 1.36 27.09
CA VAL A 213 -13.25 0.05 26.43
C VAL A 213 -12.47 -0.93 27.29
N VAL A 214 -13.13 -2.02 27.68
CA VAL A 214 -12.54 -3.13 28.41
C VAL A 214 -12.86 -4.42 27.66
N ASP A 215 -11.82 -5.09 27.16
CA ASP A 215 -11.91 -6.40 26.51
C ASP A 215 -10.89 -7.35 27.18
N GLY A 216 -11.37 -8.16 28.12
CA GLY A 216 -10.51 -8.98 28.98
C GLY A 216 -9.52 -8.13 29.77
N SER A 217 -8.22 -8.22 29.44
CA SER A 217 -7.16 -7.41 30.05
C SER A 217 -6.72 -6.21 29.21
N PHE A 218 -7.35 -6.00 28.04
CA PHE A 218 -7.17 -4.82 27.24
C PHE A 218 -8.06 -3.70 27.77
N VAL A 219 -7.44 -2.58 28.18
CA VAL A 219 -8.14 -1.39 28.66
C VAL A 219 -7.71 -0.20 27.82
N ALA A 220 -8.67 0.52 27.26
CA ALA A 220 -8.42 1.75 26.51
C ALA A 220 -9.49 2.80 26.83
N VAL A 221 -9.12 4.06 26.69
CA VAL A 221 -10.06 5.18 26.77
C VAL A 221 -10.00 6.02 25.52
N ALA A 222 -11.10 6.72 25.21
CA ALA A 222 -11.18 7.63 24.09
C ALA A 222 -11.93 8.93 24.47
N HIS A 223 -11.56 10.05 23.87
CA HIS A 223 -12.20 11.36 24.09
C HIS A 223 -12.04 12.27 22.85
N PRO A 224 -12.99 13.16 22.51
CA PRO A 224 -12.85 14.10 21.37
C PRO A 224 -11.70 15.11 21.50
N ILE A 225 -11.18 15.29 22.71
CA ILE A 225 -10.11 16.24 23.04
C ILE A 225 -8.91 15.43 23.55
N GLU A 226 -7.76 15.58 22.90
CA GLU A 226 -6.57 14.78 23.20
C GLU A 226 -6.11 14.88 24.66
N PHE A 227 -6.07 16.10 25.19
CA PHE A 227 -5.64 16.33 26.57
C PHE A 227 -6.54 15.60 27.58
N GLU A 228 -7.83 15.56 27.32
CA GLU A 228 -8.78 14.84 28.16
C GLU A 228 -8.66 13.32 28.01
N ALA A 229 -8.34 12.80 26.82
CA ALA A 229 -8.01 11.38 26.65
C ALA A 229 -6.79 10.97 27.51
N VAL A 230 -5.77 11.83 27.60
CA VAL A 230 -4.59 11.61 28.46
C VAL A 230 -4.96 11.63 29.94
N ARG A 231 -5.74 12.62 30.39
CA ARG A 231 -6.20 12.72 31.78
C ARG A 231 -7.05 11.52 32.17
N LEU A 232 -7.97 11.13 31.30
CA LEU A 232 -8.85 9.98 31.49
C LEU A 232 -8.05 8.68 31.60
N ALA A 233 -7.04 8.49 30.75
CA ALA A 233 -6.19 7.29 30.81
C ALA A 233 -5.44 7.18 32.13
N ARG A 234 -4.91 8.30 32.65
CA ARG A 234 -4.24 8.34 33.97
C ARG A 234 -5.22 8.01 35.10
N ARG A 235 -6.44 8.56 35.04
CA ARG A 235 -7.48 8.27 36.04
C ARG A 235 -7.84 6.79 36.05
N VAL A 236 -8.09 6.21 34.87
CA VAL A 236 -8.42 4.78 34.71
C VAL A 236 -7.26 3.90 35.17
N ALA A 237 -6.01 4.26 34.84
CA ALA A 237 -4.83 3.54 35.31
C ALA A 237 -4.74 3.47 36.85
N GLY A 238 -5.10 4.53 37.56
CA GLY A 238 -5.12 4.54 39.03
C GLY A 238 -6.21 3.64 39.66
N HIS A 239 -7.27 3.35 38.92
CA HIS A 239 -8.39 2.50 39.37
C HIS A 239 -8.26 1.04 38.91
N ALA A 240 -7.46 0.78 37.86
CA ALA A 240 -7.19 -0.57 37.40
C ALA A 240 -6.42 -1.37 38.45
N ARG A 241 -6.86 -2.60 38.70
CA ARG A 241 -6.17 -3.59 39.53
C ARG A 241 -5.73 -4.75 38.66
N TRP A 242 -4.48 -5.13 38.83
CA TRP A 242 -3.80 -6.09 37.99
C TRP A 242 -3.25 -7.22 38.83
N HIS A 243 -3.46 -8.45 38.40
CA HIS A 243 -2.88 -9.64 39.02
C HIS A 243 -1.76 -10.20 38.16
N ARG A 244 -0.62 -10.49 38.78
CA ARG A 244 0.55 -11.07 38.11
C ARG A 244 0.32 -12.57 37.89
N ILE A 245 0.34 -13.01 36.62
CA ILE A 245 0.10 -14.40 36.21
C ILE A 245 1.39 -15.21 35.95
N GLY A 246 2.56 -14.71 36.37
CA GLY A 246 3.83 -15.42 36.21
C GLY A 246 5.03 -14.63 36.72
N PRO A 247 6.21 -15.26 36.83
CA PRO A 247 7.43 -14.59 37.28
C PRO A 247 7.81 -13.43 36.34
N ALA A 248 8.54 -12.45 36.88
CA ALA A 248 9.12 -11.38 36.06
C ALA A 248 10.05 -11.99 35.00
N PRO A 249 10.13 -11.42 33.80
CA PRO A 249 11.18 -11.78 32.84
C PRO A 249 12.54 -11.61 33.52
N ARG A 250 13.46 -12.57 33.36
CA ARG A 250 14.82 -12.45 33.91
C ARG A 250 15.49 -11.18 33.36
N GLY A 251 16.14 -10.39 34.21
CA GLY A 251 16.96 -9.23 33.83
C GLY A 251 16.32 -7.84 34.01
N PHE A 252 15.30 -7.70 34.87
CA PHE A 252 14.66 -6.43 35.22
C PHE A 252 14.62 -6.19 36.74
N ASP A 253 15.60 -6.72 37.47
CA ASP A 253 15.86 -6.41 38.88
C ASP A 253 16.93 -5.31 38.97
#